data_AF-A0A495ZUZ0-F1
#
_entry.id   AF-A0A495ZUZ0-F1
#
_cell.length_a   1.000
_cell.length_b   1.000
_cell.length_c   1.000
_cell.angle_alpha   90.00
_cell.angle_beta   90.00
_cell.angle_gamma   90.00
#
_symmetry.space_group_name_H-M   'P 1'
#
loop_
_entity.id
_entity.type
_entity.pdbx_description
1 polymer ?
#
loop_
_entity_poly.entity_id
_entity_poly.type
_entity_poly.pdbx_seq_one_letter_code
_entity_poly.pdbx_strand_id
1 'polypeptide(L)'
;MALYAPFPNKKYSIIYADPPWDYKGQLQHTGSGGKESGGAVRHYPTVPVSEMKTWDVASMSEENCLLFMWSSSPHLDQAIQLGKAWGFQWATVAFVWDKQRPNPGFYTMSQCELCLVFRRGKIPQPRGARNMRQLVQVKRTRHSEKPDVVRERIEKMFPQQRKIELFARKRYRGWDAWGLEIH
;
A
#
# COMPACT_ATOMS: atom_id res chain seq x y z
N MET A 1 -8.74 7.02 14.32
CA MET A 1 -7.32 7.45 14.22
C MET A 1 -6.62 7.57 15.58
N ALA A 2 -7.12 6.99 16.68
CA ALA A 2 -6.55 7.24 18.02
C ALA A 2 -5.06 6.83 18.18
N LEU A 3 -4.57 5.91 17.34
CA LEU A 3 -3.17 5.48 17.32
C LEU A 3 -2.26 6.33 16.44
N TYR A 4 -2.80 7.05 15.45
CA TYR A 4 -2.02 7.77 14.45
C TYR A 4 -2.11 9.28 14.65
N ALA A 5 -1.02 9.99 14.35
CA ALA A 5 -1.02 11.44 14.31
C ALA A 5 -2.04 11.96 13.26
N PRO A 6 -2.58 13.17 13.43
CA PRO A 6 -3.39 13.82 12.40
C PRO A 6 -2.67 13.85 11.06
N PHE A 7 -3.43 13.86 9.96
CA PHE A 7 -2.82 14.05 8.64
C PHE A 7 -2.12 15.41 8.57
N PRO A 8 -1.00 15.52 7.82
CA PRO A 8 -0.32 16.78 7.64
C PRO A 8 -1.23 17.80 6.94
N ASN A 9 -1.10 19.08 7.30
CA ASN A 9 -1.80 20.18 6.64
C ASN A 9 -1.14 20.56 5.30
N LYS A 10 -1.10 19.59 4.37
CA LYS A 10 -0.53 19.70 3.02
C LYS A 10 -1.38 18.90 2.04
N LYS A 11 -1.32 19.28 0.78
CA LYS A 11 -2.00 18.59 -0.33
C LYS A 11 -1.01 17.83 -1.20
N TYR A 12 -1.33 16.58 -1.53
CA TYR A 12 -0.51 15.68 -2.33
C TYR A 12 -1.22 15.26 -3.61
N SER A 13 -0.47 15.19 -4.70
CA SER A 13 -0.95 14.63 -5.97
C SER A 13 -0.65 13.14 -6.10
N ILE A 14 0.25 12.61 -5.26
CA ILE A 14 0.62 11.19 -5.22
C ILE A 14 0.57 10.71 -3.77
N ILE A 15 -0.25 9.70 -3.51
CA ILE A 15 -0.33 9.01 -2.23
C ILE A 15 0.11 7.57 -2.48
N TYR A 16 1.02 7.07 -1.64
CA TYR A 16 1.43 5.66 -1.61
C TYR A 16 1.07 5.09 -0.25
N ALA A 17 0.41 3.94 -0.19
CA ALA A 17 -0.12 3.41 1.05
C ALA A 17 0.12 1.89 1.15
N ASP A 18 0.54 1.45 2.33
CA ASP A 18 0.59 0.03 2.71
C ASP A 18 -0.27 -0.19 3.96
N PRO A 19 -1.62 -0.24 3.84
CA PRO A 19 -2.48 -0.29 5.00
C PRO A 19 -2.22 -1.52 5.89
N PRO A 20 -2.29 -1.38 7.22
CA PRO A 20 -2.03 -2.44 8.18
C PRO A 20 -3.26 -3.35 8.30
N TRP A 21 -3.53 -4.10 7.22
CA TRP A 21 -4.71 -4.94 7.08
C TRP A 21 -4.91 -5.87 8.27
N ASP A 22 -6.10 -5.81 8.87
CA ASP A 22 -6.52 -6.75 9.89
C ASP A 22 -7.04 -8.04 9.25
N TYR A 23 -6.30 -9.13 9.47
CA TYR A 23 -6.65 -10.48 9.02
C TYR A 23 -7.79 -11.11 9.86
N LYS A 24 -8.41 -10.38 10.79
CA LYS A 24 -9.45 -10.87 11.71
C LYS A 24 -9.01 -12.12 12.48
N GLY A 25 -7.73 -12.18 12.84
CA GLY A 25 -7.13 -13.33 13.51
C GLY A 25 -6.87 -14.55 12.63
N GLN A 26 -7.06 -14.48 11.30
CA GLN A 26 -6.70 -15.58 10.40
C GLN A 26 -5.18 -15.76 10.37
N LEU A 27 -4.73 -16.94 10.80
CA LEU A 27 -3.34 -17.36 10.74
C LEU A 27 -2.97 -17.76 9.31
N GLN A 28 -1.72 -17.48 8.90
CA GLN A 28 -1.20 -18.09 7.69
C GLN A 28 -1.21 -19.61 7.86
N HIS A 29 -1.65 -20.31 6.82
CA HIS A 29 -1.62 -21.76 6.82
C HIS A 29 -0.21 -22.27 7.02
N THR A 30 -0.02 -22.91 8.16
CA THR A 30 1.05 -23.87 8.36
C THR A 30 0.45 -25.22 8.00
N GLY A 31 1.06 -25.96 7.07
CA GLY A 31 0.62 -27.33 6.79
C GLY A 31 0.62 -28.18 8.07
N SER A 32 -0.05 -29.33 8.05
CA SER A 32 -0.18 -30.24 9.19
C SER A 32 1.19 -30.50 9.85
N GLY A 33 1.40 -29.96 11.06
CA GLY A 33 2.66 -30.10 11.83
C GLY A 33 3.66 -28.95 11.77
N GLY A 34 3.36 -27.82 11.10
CA GLY A 34 4.26 -26.66 11.05
C GLY A 34 4.17 -25.76 12.28
N LYS A 35 5.33 -25.32 12.82
CA LYS A 35 5.39 -24.27 13.84
C LYS A 35 4.75 -22.98 13.32
N GLU A 36 3.91 -22.35 14.16
CA GLU A 36 3.21 -21.09 13.91
C GLU A 36 4.06 -20.07 13.13
N SER A 37 3.79 -19.86 11.85
CA SER A 37 4.42 -18.77 11.10
C SER A 37 3.66 -17.47 11.38
N GLY A 38 3.99 -16.87 12.53
CA GLY A 38 3.62 -15.55 13.03
C GLY A 38 2.61 -14.75 12.20
N GLY A 39 1.36 -14.71 12.69
CA GLY A 39 0.36 -13.78 12.19
C GLY A 39 0.82 -12.32 12.31
N ALA A 40 0.34 -11.46 11.40
CA ALA A 40 0.66 -10.03 11.35
C ALA A 40 0.50 -9.30 12.70
N VAL A 41 -0.37 -9.82 13.57
CA VAL A 41 -0.66 -9.33 14.93
C VAL A 41 0.57 -9.32 15.85
N ARG A 42 1.60 -10.16 15.63
CA ARG A 42 2.78 -10.22 16.51
C ARG A 42 3.81 -9.08 16.29
N HIS A 43 3.67 -8.25 15.25
CA HIS A 43 4.73 -7.29 14.89
C HIS A 43 4.30 -5.80 14.80
N TYR A 44 3.01 -5.50 14.61
CA TYR A 44 2.48 -4.12 14.61
C TYR A 44 0.94 -4.14 14.80
N PRO A 45 0.32 -3.07 15.35
CA PRO A 45 -1.13 -2.99 15.47
C PRO A 45 -1.79 -2.93 14.09
N THR A 46 -2.65 -3.90 13.79
CA THR A 46 -3.52 -3.88 12.62
C THR A 46 -4.70 -2.93 12.85
N VAL A 47 -5.28 -2.39 11.77
CA VAL A 47 -6.43 -1.49 11.86
C VAL A 47 -7.61 -2.10 11.10
N PRO A 48 -8.80 -2.20 11.71
CA PRO A 48 -10.00 -2.64 11.01
C PRO A 48 -10.30 -1.75 9.80
N VAL A 49 -10.66 -2.35 8.67
CA VAL A 49 -11.01 -1.61 7.45
C VAL A 49 -12.18 -0.65 7.67
N SER A 50 -13.14 -1.02 8.54
CA SER A 50 -14.25 -0.15 8.94
C SER A 50 -13.76 1.14 9.60
N GLU A 51 -12.72 1.08 10.44
CA GLU A 51 -12.11 2.27 11.02
C GLU A 51 -11.38 3.08 9.94
N MET A 52 -10.52 2.45 9.13
CA MET A 52 -9.77 3.17 8.09
C MET A 52 -10.66 3.90 7.08
N LYS A 53 -11.85 3.36 6.79
CA LYS A 53 -12.85 4.01 5.92
C LYS A 53 -13.36 5.34 6.46
N THR A 54 -13.24 5.60 7.77
CA THR A 54 -13.66 6.88 8.38
C THR A 54 -12.61 7.98 8.26
N TRP A 55 -11.40 7.66 7.78
CA TRP A 55 -10.30 8.61 7.74
C TRP A 55 -10.40 9.52 6.52
N ASP A 56 -10.28 10.83 6.75
CA ASP A 56 -10.43 11.84 5.71
C ASP A 56 -9.13 12.02 4.90
N VAL A 57 -8.77 11.01 4.11
CA VAL A 57 -7.65 11.08 3.15
C VAL A 57 -7.94 12.09 2.03
N ALA A 58 -9.22 12.35 1.75
CA ALA A 58 -9.64 13.34 0.77
C ALA A 58 -9.20 14.76 1.17
N SER A 59 -9.11 15.08 2.47
CA SER A 59 -8.63 16.37 2.99
C SER A 59 -7.17 16.67 2.66
N MET A 60 -6.31 15.66 2.46
CA MET A 60 -4.90 15.85 2.08
C MET A 60 -4.63 15.57 0.59
N SER A 61 -5.66 15.31 -0.20
CA SER A 61 -5.54 15.03 -1.64
C SER A 61 -5.77 16.30 -2.47
N GLU A 62 -4.93 16.52 -3.48
CA GLU A 62 -5.17 17.48 -4.56
C GLU A 62 -6.39 17.06 -5.41
N GLU A 63 -6.92 17.99 -6.23
CA GLU A 63 -8.03 17.69 -7.16
C GLU A 63 -7.67 16.57 -8.15
N ASN A 64 -6.44 16.63 -8.68
CA ASN A 64 -5.84 15.59 -9.51
C ASN A 64 -4.85 14.82 -8.63
N CYS A 65 -5.23 13.63 -8.20
CA CYS A 65 -4.44 12.81 -7.28
C CYS A 65 -4.51 11.33 -7.62
N LEU A 66 -3.40 10.62 -7.46
CA LEU A 66 -3.34 9.16 -7.56
C LEU A 66 -3.02 8.56 -6.21
N LEU A 67 -3.72 7.47 -5.90
CA LEU A 67 -3.47 6.62 -4.74
C LEU A 67 -2.93 5.28 -5.23
N PHE A 68 -1.68 4.98 -4.88
CA PHE A 68 -1.05 3.68 -5.04
C PHE A 68 -1.17 2.91 -3.73
N MET A 69 -1.87 1.78 -3.71
CA MET A 69 -2.19 1.05 -2.48
C MET A 69 -1.80 -0.41 -2.60
N TRP A 70 -0.99 -0.90 -1.66
CA TRP A 70 -0.70 -2.32 -1.53
C TRP A 70 -1.90 -3.09 -0.99
N SER A 71 -2.10 -4.27 -1.55
CA SER A 71 -3.05 -5.25 -1.05
C SER A 71 -2.50 -6.66 -1.23
N SER A 72 -2.68 -7.49 -0.21
CA SER A 72 -2.56 -8.94 -0.35
C SER A 72 -3.80 -9.49 -1.05
N SER A 73 -3.69 -10.60 -1.78
CA SER A 73 -4.85 -11.18 -2.51
C SER A 73 -6.12 -11.37 -1.66
N PRO A 74 -6.07 -11.82 -0.39
CA PRO A 74 -7.27 -11.94 0.46
C PRO A 74 -7.93 -10.61 0.85
N HIS A 75 -7.22 -9.48 0.72
CA HIS A 75 -7.70 -8.14 1.09
C HIS A 75 -8.05 -7.30 -0.15
N LEU A 76 -8.11 -7.90 -1.34
CA LEU A 76 -8.26 -7.16 -2.58
C LEU A 76 -9.59 -6.39 -2.65
N ASP A 77 -10.69 -7.04 -2.28
CA ASP A 77 -12.02 -6.43 -2.22
C ASP A 77 -12.07 -5.29 -1.20
N GLN A 78 -11.46 -5.49 -0.02
CA GLN A 78 -11.38 -4.50 1.05
C GLN A 78 -10.52 -3.29 0.63
N ALA A 79 -9.41 -3.50 -0.06
CA ALA A 79 -8.57 -2.43 -0.58
C ALA A 79 -9.31 -1.58 -1.62
N ILE A 80 -10.10 -2.22 -2.50
CA ILE A 80 -10.95 -1.51 -3.47
C ILE A 80 -12.00 -0.67 -2.75
N GLN A 81 -12.66 -1.23 -1.73
CA GLN A 81 -13.64 -0.50 -0.93
C GLN A 81 -13.00 0.66 -0.14
N LEU A 82 -11.79 0.48 0.38
CA LEU A 82 -11.07 1.49 1.14
C LEU A 82 -10.68 2.68 0.24
N GLY A 83 -10.10 2.41 -0.93
CA GLY A 83 -9.77 3.47 -1.89
C GLY A 83 -10.99 4.29 -2.32
N LYS A 84 -12.15 3.62 -2.48
CA LYS A 84 -13.44 4.29 -2.74
C LYS A 84 -13.92 5.16 -1.57
N ALA A 85 -13.83 4.65 -0.34
CA ALA A 85 -14.22 5.40 0.86
C ALA A 85 -13.35 6.64 1.07
N TRP A 86 -12.07 6.57 0.69
CA TRP A 86 -11.14 7.72 0.69
C TRP A 86 -11.37 8.72 -0.46
N GLY A 87 -12.42 8.52 -1.28
CA GLY A 87 -12.80 9.45 -2.34
C GLY A 87 -12.08 9.23 -3.68
N PHE A 88 -11.47 8.06 -3.89
CA PHE A 88 -10.83 7.72 -5.16
C PHE A 88 -11.62 6.68 -5.95
N GLN A 89 -11.54 6.77 -7.27
CA GLN A 89 -12.08 5.76 -8.18
C GLN A 89 -11.02 4.71 -8.48
N TRP A 90 -11.34 3.43 -8.33
CA TRP A 90 -10.47 2.33 -8.79
C TRP A 90 -10.11 2.53 -10.27
N ALA A 91 -8.85 2.27 -10.64
CA ALA A 91 -8.41 2.39 -12.02
C ALA A 91 -7.81 1.09 -12.58
N THR A 92 -6.82 0.48 -11.91
CA THR A 92 -6.20 -0.79 -12.34
C THR A 92 -5.21 -1.31 -11.28
N VAL A 93 -4.57 -2.46 -11.53
CA VAL A 93 -3.34 -2.90 -10.85
C VAL A 93 -2.16 -2.13 -11.45
N ALA A 94 -1.50 -1.27 -10.68
CA ALA A 94 -0.32 -0.53 -11.13
C ALA A 94 0.95 -1.39 -11.16
N PHE A 95 1.14 -2.24 -10.15
CA PHE A 95 2.30 -3.14 -10.08
C PHE A 95 1.91 -4.50 -9.51
N VAL A 96 2.61 -5.54 -10.00
CA VAL A 96 2.56 -6.89 -9.47
C VAL A 96 3.95 -7.22 -8.95
N TRP A 97 4.07 -7.47 -7.65
CA TRP A 97 5.32 -7.87 -7.04
C TRP A 97 5.39 -9.39 -6.94
N ASP A 98 6.25 -9.99 -7.75
CA ASP A 98 6.69 -11.38 -7.63
C ASP A 98 7.77 -11.49 -6.56
N LYS A 99 7.42 -12.13 -5.43
CA LYS A 99 8.32 -12.32 -4.28
C LYS A 99 9.39 -13.37 -4.51
N GLN A 100 9.33 -14.13 -5.62
CA GLN A 100 10.23 -15.24 -6.00
C GLN A 100 10.35 -16.37 -4.95
N ARG A 101 9.50 -16.34 -3.93
CA ARG A 101 9.42 -17.33 -2.86
C ARG A 101 7.95 -17.55 -2.54
N PRO A 102 7.34 -18.58 -3.13
CA PRO A 102 5.93 -18.87 -2.87
C PRO A 102 5.74 -19.35 -1.43
N ASN A 103 4.58 -19.05 -0.86
CA ASN A 103 4.14 -19.57 0.43
C ASN A 103 2.90 -20.44 0.19
N PRO A 104 2.65 -21.48 0.99
CA PRO A 104 1.40 -22.24 0.92
C PRO A 104 0.18 -21.32 1.04
N GLY A 105 -0.87 -21.61 0.27
CA GLY A 105 -2.14 -20.92 0.32
C GLY A 105 -3.28 -21.91 0.17
N PHE A 106 -4.50 -21.46 0.52
CA PHE A 106 -5.71 -22.28 0.48
C PHE A 106 -6.07 -22.76 -0.93
N TYR A 107 -5.84 -21.93 -1.95
CA TYR A 107 -6.25 -22.19 -3.34
C TYR A 107 -5.06 -22.43 -4.26
N THR A 108 -4.06 -21.54 -4.18
CA THR A 108 -2.79 -21.62 -4.91
C THR A 108 -1.66 -21.16 -4.01
N MET A 109 -0.42 -21.48 -4.41
CA MET A 109 0.76 -20.97 -3.71
C MET A 109 0.87 -19.45 -3.87
N SER A 110 0.83 -18.73 -2.75
CA SER A 110 0.89 -17.27 -2.72
C SER A 110 2.30 -16.78 -3.01
N GLN A 111 2.49 -16.22 -4.20
CA GLN A 111 3.77 -15.69 -4.67
C GLN A 111 3.76 -14.18 -4.89
N CYS A 112 2.61 -13.61 -5.27
CA CYS A 112 2.52 -12.21 -5.67
C CYS A 112 1.79 -11.35 -4.64
N GLU A 113 2.14 -10.06 -4.61
CA GLU A 113 1.37 -8.98 -3.98
C GLU A 113 1.04 -7.90 -5.00
N LEU A 114 -0.07 -7.20 -4.81
CA LEU A 114 -0.60 -6.25 -5.77
C LEU A 114 -0.48 -4.83 -5.23
N CYS A 115 0.00 -3.91 -6.07
CA CYS A 115 -0.14 -2.49 -5.84
C CYS A 115 -1.22 -1.95 -6.79
N LEU A 116 -2.36 -1.59 -6.24
CA LEU A 116 -3.48 -1.00 -6.96
C LEU A 116 -3.20 0.48 -7.23
N VAL A 117 -3.82 1.03 -8.27
CA VAL A 117 -3.91 2.48 -8.47
C VAL A 117 -5.36 2.93 -8.56
N PHE A 118 -5.65 4.00 -7.85
CA PHE A 118 -6.92 4.72 -7.86
C PHE A 118 -6.68 6.16 -8.29
N ARG A 119 -7.72 6.80 -8.84
CA ARG A 119 -7.67 8.18 -9.32
C ARG A 119 -8.70 9.06 -8.64
N ARG A 120 -8.31 10.29 -8.34
CA ARG A 120 -9.17 11.43 -8.08
C ARG A 120 -8.90 12.44 -9.18
N GLY A 121 -9.95 12.87 -9.89
CA GLY A 121 -9.81 13.72 -11.07
C GLY A 121 -9.03 13.05 -12.21
N LYS A 122 -8.07 13.79 -12.77
CA LYS A 122 -7.18 13.39 -13.87
C LYS A 122 -5.80 12.97 -13.34
N ILE A 123 -5.00 12.36 -14.21
CA ILE A 123 -3.59 12.04 -13.89
C ILE A 123 -2.80 13.35 -13.71
N PRO A 124 -2.09 13.55 -12.58
CA PRO A 124 -1.31 14.76 -12.32
C PRO A 124 -0.30 15.08 -13.43
N GLN A 125 -0.11 16.37 -13.70
CA GLN A 125 0.85 16.90 -14.67
C GLN A 125 1.90 17.79 -13.98
N PRO A 126 3.10 17.95 -14.56
CA PRO A 126 3.60 17.22 -15.73
C PRO A 126 3.93 15.75 -15.40
N ARG A 127 3.69 14.86 -16.36
CA ARG A 127 3.98 13.42 -16.23
C ARG A 127 5.39 13.10 -16.69
N GLY A 128 6.14 12.35 -15.88
CA GLY A 128 7.45 11.81 -16.23
C GLY A 128 7.35 10.53 -17.05
N ALA A 129 8.12 9.52 -16.65
CA ALA A 129 8.20 8.24 -17.36
C ALA A 129 6.84 7.54 -17.48
N ARG A 130 6.59 6.90 -18.63
CA ARG A 130 5.33 6.18 -18.94
C ARG A 130 5.52 4.70 -19.24
N ASN A 131 6.76 4.23 -19.24
CA ASN A 131 7.18 2.89 -19.62
C ASN A 131 7.65 2.05 -18.40
N MET A 132 7.24 2.42 -17.18
CA MET A 132 7.50 1.60 -16.01
C MET A 132 6.75 0.29 -16.15
N ARG A 133 7.48 -0.83 -16.23
CA ARG A 133 6.87 -2.17 -16.35
C ARG A 133 6.02 -2.47 -15.11
N GLN A 134 4.93 -3.20 -15.29
CA GLN A 134 4.01 -3.57 -14.22
C GLN A 134 4.61 -4.66 -13.30
N LEU A 135 5.30 -5.65 -13.88
CA LEU A 135 5.93 -6.73 -13.12
C LEU A 135 7.19 -6.25 -12.40
N VAL A 136 7.29 -6.58 -11.12
CA VAL A 136 8.43 -6.33 -10.24
C VAL A 136 8.88 -7.67 -9.69
N GLN A 137 10.08 -8.13 -10.07
CA GLN A 137 10.63 -9.39 -9.58
C GLN A 137 11.76 -9.08 -8.60
N VAL A 138 11.45 -9.11 -7.32
CA VAL A 138 12.40 -8.82 -6.24
C VAL A 138 12.16 -9.81 -5.13
N LYS A 139 13.20 -10.51 -4.72
CA LYS A 139 13.13 -11.48 -3.63
C LYS A 139 12.70 -10.78 -2.33
N ARG A 140 11.68 -11.32 -1.65
CA ARG A 140 11.25 -10.83 -0.33
C ARG A 140 12.42 -10.87 0.66
N THR A 141 12.65 -9.75 1.37
CA THR A 141 13.65 -9.60 2.43
C THR A 141 13.00 -9.84 3.80
N ARG A 142 12.92 -8.82 4.67
CA ARG A 142 12.28 -8.87 6.00
C ARG A 142 10.76 -8.93 5.87
N HIS A 143 10.08 -9.38 6.91
CA HIS A 143 8.61 -9.51 6.91
C HIS A 143 7.93 -8.18 6.57
N SER A 144 7.00 -8.24 5.61
CA SER A 144 6.14 -7.13 5.16
C SER A 144 6.83 -5.92 4.51
N GLU A 145 8.15 -5.94 4.25
CA GLU A 145 8.83 -4.86 3.52
C GLU A 145 8.51 -4.90 2.02
N LYS A 146 7.85 -3.86 1.54
CA LYS A 146 7.52 -3.66 0.12
C LYS A 146 8.79 -3.24 -0.65
N PRO A 147 8.95 -3.64 -1.92
CA PRO A 147 10.18 -3.39 -2.65
C PRO A 147 10.32 -1.91 -3.00
N ASP A 148 11.46 -1.31 -2.64
CA ASP A 148 11.75 0.11 -2.86
C ASP A 148 11.62 0.53 -4.34
N VAL A 149 11.87 -0.40 -5.27
CA VAL A 149 11.73 -0.19 -6.73
C VAL A 149 10.34 0.29 -7.15
N VAL A 150 9.27 -0.04 -6.42
CA VAL A 150 7.92 0.47 -6.74
C VAL A 150 7.85 1.97 -6.46
N ARG A 151 8.37 2.41 -5.31
CA ARG A 151 8.46 3.84 -4.96
C ARG A 151 9.34 4.59 -5.97
N GLU A 152 10.47 4.02 -6.35
CA GLU A 152 11.37 4.60 -7.38
C GLU A 152 10.68 4.70 -8.75
N ARG A 153 9.89 3.71 -9.15
CA ARG A 153 9.11 3.76 -10.40
C ARG A 153 8.06 4.87 -10.33
N ILE A 154 7.37 5.02 -9.20
CA ILE A 154 6.40 6.11 -8.99
C ILE A 154 7.11 7.48 -9.05
N GLU A 155 8.30 7.60 -8.47
CA GLU A 155 9.13 8.81 -8.55
C GLU A 155 9.47 9.18 -10.00
N LYS A 156 9.90 8.20 -10.81
CA LYS A 156 10.17 8.39 -12.23
C LYS A 156 8.92 8.78 -13.02
N MET A 157 7.76 8.24 -12.66
CA MET A 157 6.48 8.58 -13.29
C MET A 157 6.01 10.01 -12.94
N PHE A 158 6.35 10.49 -11.75
CA PHE A 158 5.84 11.74 -11.18
C PHE A 158 6.95 12.54 -10.47
N PRO A 159 7.97 13.01 -11.18
CA PRO A 159 9.18 13.57 -10.55
C PRO A 159 8.95 14.89 -9.82
N GLN A 160 7.90 15.64 -10.16
CA GLN A 160 7.67 17.00 -9.65
C GLN A 160 6.55 17.07 -8.59
N GLN A 161 5.68 16.07 -8.55
CA GLN A 161 4.52 16.09 -7.68
C GLN A 161 4.94 15.93 -6.22
N ARG A 162 4.22 16.61 -5.32
CA ARG A 162 4.29 16.34 -3.88
C ARG A 162 3.73 14.95 -3.60
N LYS A 163 4.46 14.18 -2.81
CA LYS A 163 4.16 12.78 -2.52
C LYS A 163 4.17 12.51 -1.02
N ILE A 164 3.30 11.61 -0.59
CA ILE A 164 3.27 11.10 0.78
C ILE A 164 3.16 9.58 0.78
N GLU A 165 3.90 8.94 1.69
CA GLU A 165 3.71 7.55 2.04
C GLU A 165 2.93 7.44 3.36
N LEU A 166 1.77 6.78 3.30
CA LEU A 166 0.95 6.44 4.46
C LEU A 166 1.32 5.05 4.97
N PHE A 167 1.33 4.90 6.29
CA PHE A 167 1.82 3.72 7.00
C PHE A 167 3.32 3.47 6.74
N ALA A 168 4.06 4.55 6.50
CA ALA A 168 5.49 4.48 6.27
C ALA A 168 6.22 3.96 7.53
N ARG A 169 7.27 3.17 7.31
CA ARG A 169 8.18 2.70 8.38
C ARG A 169 9.55 3.38 8.35
N LYS A 170 9.89 4.00 7.22
CA LYS A 170 11.15 4.74 7.02
C LYS A 170 10.86 5.98 6.19
N ARG A 171 11.68 7.02 6.37
CA ARG A 171 11.65 8.21 5.51
C ARG A 171 12.34 7.90 4.19
N TYR A 172 11.84 8.48 3.11
CA TYR A 172 12.45 8.37 1.79
C TYR A 172 12.58 9.76 1.17
N ARG A 173 13.74 10.06 0.57
CA ARG A 173 13.98 11.38 -0.01
C ARG A 173 12.96 11.67 -1.11
N GLY A 174 12.33 12.85 -1.05
CA GLY A 174 11.28 13.27 -2.00
C GLY A 174 9.86 12.85 -1.60
N TRP A 175 9.69 12.19 -0.46
CA TRP A 175 8.41 11.74 0.07
C TRP A 175 8.22 12.26 1.50
N ASP A 176 7.06 12.88 1.77
CA ASP A 176 6.60 13.02 3.14
C ASP A 176 6.19 11.61 3.66
N ALA A 177 6.35 11.37 4.96
CA ALA A 177 6.11 10.07 5.56
C ALA A 177 5.14 10.22 6.73
N TRP A 178 4.14 9.35 6.80
CA TRP A 178 3.15 9.29 7.86
C TRP A 178 2.95 7.84 8.29
N GLY A 179 3.17 7.53 9.56
CA GLY A 179 3.09 6.18 10.10
C GLY A 179 3.58 6.12 11.54
N LEU A 180 3.28 5.04 12.26
CA LEU A 180 3.60 4.89 13.69
C LEU A 180 5.11 4.82 13.96
N GLU A 181 5.88 4.39 12.98
CA GLU A 181 7.34 4.24 13.07
C GLU A 181 8.09 5.49 12.57
N ILE A 182 7.37 6.57 12.21
CA ILE A 182 7.98 7.83 11.77
C ILE A 182 8.09 8.78 12.97
N HIS A 183 9.31 8.96 13.45
CA HIS A 183 9.70 9.96 14.45
C HIS A 183 10.40 11.16 13.79
#